data_AF-A0AAV0ZKR5-F1
#
_entry.id   AF-A0AAV0ZKR5-F1
#
_cell.length_a   1.000
_cell.length_b   1.000
_cell.length_c   1.000
_cell.angle_alpha   90.00
_cell.angle_beta   90.00
_cell.angle_gamma   90.00
#
_symmetry.space_group_name_H-M   'P 1'
#
loop_
_entity.id
_entity.type
_entity.pdbx_description
1 polymer ?
#
loop_
_entity_poly.entity_id
_entity_poly.type
_entity_poly.pdbx_seq_one_letter_code
_entity_poly.pdbx_strand_id
1 'polypeptide(L)'
;MMVKSVKLKDWIFNNPDLLGDKVVQKWGFDLPFWFKVLSVGKALSIQAQPDKELARMLHRLHPDVYKDGNHKPEMALAMTDFEALGGFITLEELKAVNHNIPEVVDLIGDVNAVLVLQTSDQNDQEKVKPVLQAVFTHLMSASKEIVTDAVNSFFNLII
;
A
#
# COMPACT_ATOMS: atom_id res chain seq x y z
N MET A 1 -45.22 -16.36 -2.74
CA MET A 1 -44.96 -14.92 -2.94
C MET A 1 -43.51 -14.76 -3.40
N MET A 2 -43.27 -14.20 -4.59
CA MET A 2 -41.91 -13.83 -5.00
C MET A 2 -41.50 -12.59 -4.22
N VAL A 3 -40.55 -12.74 -3.29
CA VAL A 3 -39.87 -11.59 -2.69
C VAL A 3 -39.03 -10.96 -3.79
N LYS A 4 -39.39 -9.75 -4.24
CA LYS A 4 -38.56 -9.00 -5.17
C LYS A 4 -37.22 -8.72 -4.49
N SER A 5 -36.14 -9.18 -5.11
CA SER A 5 -34.78 -8.85 -4.66
C SER A 5 -34.52 -7.36 -4.89
N VAL A 6 -34.11 -6.66 -3.83
CA VAL A 6 -33.71 -5.23 -3.87
C VAL A 6 -32.25 -5.15 -3.48
N LYS A 7 -31.48 -4.24 -4.10
CA LYS A 7 -30.09 -4.02 -3.70
C LYS A 7 -30.06 -3.35 -2.33
N LEU A 8 -29.14 -3.77 -1.46
CA LEU A 8 -28.98 -3.18 -0.13
C LEU A 8 -28.77 -1.65 -0.20
N LYS A 9 -28.01 -1.17 -1.18
CA LYS A 9 -27.80 0.27 -1.41
C LYS A 9 -29.11 1.02 -1.63
N ASP A 10 -29.96 0.52 -2.51
CA ASP A 10 -31.26 1.14 -2.83
C ASP A 10 -32.21 1.06 -1.63
N TRP A 11 -32.15 -0.03 -0.87
CA TRP A 11 -32.94 -0.19 0.35
C TRP A 11 -32.55 0.82 1.43
N ILE A 12 -31.25 0.99 1.68
CA ILE A 12 -30.72 1.96 2.65
C ILE A 12 -31.05 3.39 2.24
N PHE A 13 -30.89 3.73 0.97
CA PHE A 13 -31.19 5.07 0.46
C PHE A 13 -32.66 5.46 0.71
N ASN A 14 -33.59 4.51 0.58
CA ASN A 14 -35.02 4.73 0.82
C ASN A 14 -35.44 4.57 2.30
N ASN A 15 -34.55 4.07 3.16
CA ASN A 15 -34.82 3.83 4.58
C ASN A 15 -33.61 4.29 5.43
N PRO A 16 -33.24 5.58 5.40
CA PRO A 16 -31.99 6.07 6.00
C PRO A 16 -31.94 5.89 7.53
N ASP A 17 -33.09 5.81 8.19
CA ASP A 17 -33.19 5.58 9.64
C ASP A 17 -32.54 4.27 10.10
N LEU A 18 -32.38 3.29 9.19
CA LEU A 18 -31.69 2.02 9.46
C LEU A 18 -30.19 2.19 9.77
N LEU A 19 -29.58 3.30 9.32
CA LEU A 19 -28.19 3.63 9.61
C LEU A 19 -28.02 4.29 10.99
N GLY A 20 -29.09 4.87 11.52
CA GLY A 20 -29.08 5.73 12.70
C GLY A 20 -28.54 7.14 12.43
N ASP A 21 -29.08 8.11 13.17
CA ASP A 21 -28.85 9.54 12.95
C ASP A 21 -27.38 9.94 12.88
N LYS A 22 -26.54 9.34 13.74
CA LYS A 22 -25.10 9.65 13.81
C LYS A 22 -24.38 9.29 12.52
N VAL A 23 -24.74 8.18 11.88
CA VAL A 23 -24.12 7.74 10.63
C VAL A 23 -24.59 8.63 9.50
N VAL A 24 -25.90 8.88 9.43
CA VAL A 24 -26.52 9.74 8.42
C VAL A 24 -25.93 11.15 8.45
N GLN A 25 -25.80 11.77 9.62
CA GLN A 25 -25.25 13.11 9.76
C GLN A 25 -23.80 13.21 9.29
N LYS A 26 -23.01 12.15 9.44
CA LYS A 26 -21.56 12.19 9.16
C LYS A 26 -21.19 11.66 7.78
N TRP A 27 -21.90 10.66 7.25
CA TRP A 27 -21.57 9.98 5.99
C TRP A 27 -22.72 9.96 4.97
N GLY A 28 -23.89 10.50 5.32
CA GLY A 28 -25.06 10.52 4.45
C GLY A 28 -25.79 9.17 4.40
N PHE A 29 -26.52 8.94 3.31
CA PHE A 29 -27.41 7.77 3.15
C PHE A 29 -26.69 6.57 2.50
N ASP A 30 -25.44 6.33 2.85
CA ASP A 30 -24.66 5.18 2.37
C ASP A 30 -23.87 4.53 3.52
N LEU A 31 -23.48 3.27 3.35
CA LEU A 31 -22.68 2.56 4.34
C LEU A 31 -21.25 3.12 4.36
N PRO A 32 -20.72 3.49 5.55
CA PRO A 32 -19.40 4.11 5.65
C PRO A 32 -18.24 3.09 5.59
N PHE A 33 -18.52 1.82 5.31
CA PHE A 33 -17.52 0.76 5.22
C PHE A 33 -17.94 -0.30 4.21
N TRP A 34 -16.96 -1.05 3.71
CA TRP A 34 -17.18 -2.28 2.96
C TRP A 34 -16.58 -3.46 3.72
N PHE A 35 -17.39 -4.49 3.92
CA PHE A 35 -16.93 -5.74 4.50
C PHE A 35 -16.58 -6.73 3.38
N LYS A 36 -15.42 -7.39 3.51
CA LYS A 36 -14.95 -8.38 2.55
C LYS A 36 -14.38 -9.59 3.28
N VAL A 37 -14.60 -10.76 2.71
CA VAL A 37 -13.85 -11.97 3.01
C VAL A 37 -12.95 -12.24 1.82
N LEU A 38 -11.64 -12.35 2.05
CA LEU A 38 -10.65 -12.60 1.01
C LEU A 38 -10.11 -14.03 1.16
N SER A 39 -10.11 -14.78 0.07
CA SER A 39 -9.42 -16.06 -0.04
C SER A 39 -8.31 -15.88 -1.07
N VAL A 40 -7.08 -15.73 -0.60
CA VAL A 40 -5.94 -15.27 -1.39
C VAL A 40 -5.05 -16.47 -1.76
N GLY A 41 -4.99 -16.81 -3.06
CA GLY A 41 -4.15 -17.90 -3.56
C GLY A 41 -2.81 -17.46 -4.17
N LYS A 42 -2.62 -16.15 -4.39
CA LYS A 42 -1.37 -15.54 -4.89
C LYS A 42 -1.19 -14.17 -4.24
N ALA A 43 0.05 -13.73 -4.10
CA ALA A 43 0.37 -12.39 -3.61
C ALA A 43 -0.39 -11.32 -4.41
N LEU A 44 -1.02 -10.38 -3.69
CA LEU A 44 -1.66 -9.21 -4.29
C LEU A 44 -0.59 -8.16 -4.62
N SER A 45 -0.96 -7.18 -5.44
CA SER A 45 -0.08 -6.03 -5.73
C SER A 45 0.33 -5.29 -4.46
N ILE A 46 1.56 -4.79 -4.41
CA ILE A 46 1.99 -3.79 -3.42
C ILE A 46 1.16 -2.52 -3.63
N GLN A 47 0.57 -2.00 -2.56
CA GLN A 47 -0.37 -0.88 -2.62
C GLN A 47 -0.12 0.13 -1.51
N ALA A 48 -0.38 1.40 -1.81
CA ALA A 48 -0.52 2.46 -0.82
C ALA A 48 -1.80 3.24 -1.13
N GLN A 49 -2.55 3.62 -0.09
CA GLN A 49 -3.77 4.41 -0.23
C GLN A 49 -3.47 5.89 0.07
N PRO A 50 -3.91 6.82 -0.79
CA PRO A 50 -3.74 8.25 -0.52
C PRO A 50 -4.58 8.66 0.70
N ASP A 51 -4.11 9.70 1.39
CA ASP A 51 -4.96 10.41 2.35
C ASP A 51 -6.13 11.12 1.66
N LYS A 52 -7.01 11.74 2.44
CA LYS A 52 -8.25 12.32 1.91
C LYS A 52 -7.99 13.51 0.98
N GLU A 53 -6.94 14.28 1.23
CA GLU A 53 -6.63 15.46 0.43
C GLU A 53 -6.04 15.03 -0.91
N LEU A 54 -5.07 14.12 -0.87
CA LEU A 54 -4.44 13.55 -2.04
C LEU A 54 -5.44 12.77 -2.91
N ALA A 55 -6.35 11.99 -2.30
CA ALA A 55 -7.39 11.26 -3.03
C ALA A 55 -8.29 12.20 -3.85
N ARG A 56 -8.72 13.33 -3.25
CA ARG A 56 -9.54 14.34 -3.96
C ARG A 56 -8.79 14.97 -5.12
N MET A 57 -7.52 15.30 -4.92
CA MET A 57 -6.68 15.85 -5.98
C MET A 57 -6.52 14.84 -7.13
N LEU A 58 -6.16 13.61 -6.81
CA LEU A 58 -5.94 12.54 -7.78
C LEU A 58 -7.22 12.17 -8.55
N HIS A 59 -8.38 12.11 -7.88
CA HIS A 59 -9.67 11.91 -8.54
C HIS A 59 -9.99 13.03 -9.53
N ARG A 60 -9.72 14.29 -9.16
CA ARG A 60 -9.94 15.44 -10.05
C ARG A 60 -9.00 15.42 -11.27
N LEU A 61 -7.74 15.04 -11.09
CA LEU A 61 -6.73 15.03 -12.16
C LEU A 61 -6.84 13.79 -13.06
N HIS A 62 -7.19 12.62 -12.49
CA HIS A 62 -7.20 11.33 -13.17
C HIS A 62 -8.43 10.48 -12.76
N PRO A 63 -9.66 10.91 -13.07
CA PRO A 63 -10.90 10.25 -12.62
C PRO A 63 -11.07 8.81 -13.14
N ASP A 64 -10.43 8.48 -14.26
CA ASP A 64 -10.44 7.12 -14.80
C ASP A 64 -9.60 6.14 -13.98
N VAL A 65 -8.60 6.63 -13.25
CA VAL A 65 -7.71 5.83 -12.40
C VAL A 65 -8.20 5.87 -10.95
N TYR A 66 -8.46 7.05 -10.42
CA TYR A 66 -8.96 7.25 -9.06
C TYR A 66 -10.46 7.48 -9.12
N LYS A 67 -11.25 6.47 -8.78
CA LYS A 67 -12.71 6.46 -9.03
C LYS A 67 -13.53 7.37 -8.11
N ASP A 68 -12.96 7.76 -6.97
CA ASP A 68 -13.57 8.70 -6.03
C ASP A 68 -12.50 9.47 -5.24
N GLY A 69 -12.93 10.49 -4.51
CA GLY A 69 -12.07 11.36 -3.70
C GLY A 69 -11.99 10.97 -2.21
N ASN A 70 -12.24 9.72 -1.84
CA ASN A 70 -12.13 9.27 -0.45
C ASN A 70 -10.77 8.64 -0.15
N HIS A 71 -10.32 8.80 1.11
CA HIS A 71 -9.28 7.93 1.65
C HIS A 71 -9.89 6.55 1.91
N LYS A 72 -9.04 5.52 1.88
CA LYS A 72 -9.46 4.13 2.04
C LYS A 72 -8.69 3.49 3.21
N PRO A 73 -9.12 3.73 4.46
CA PRO A 73 -8.51 3.10 5.60
C PRO A 73 -8.96 1.62 5.62
N GLU A 74 -8.00 0.71 5.81
CA GLU A 74 -8.24 -0.72 5.76
C GLU A 74 -7.79 -1.38 7.06
N MET A 75 -8.49 -2.46 7.44
CA MET A 75 -8.15 -3.30 8.58
C MET A 75 -8.30 -4.75 8.13
N ALA A 76 -7.26 -5.55 8.38
CA ALA A 76 -7.27 -6.98 8.11
C ALA A 76 -7.41 -7.77 9.42
N LEU A 77 -8.23 -8.82 9.38
CA LEU A 77 -8.34 -9.80 10.46
C LEU A 77 -8.03 -11.18 9.88
N ALA A 78 -6.99 -11.82 10.40
CA ALA A 78 -6.58 -13.16 9.97
C ALA A 78 -7.60 -14.20 10.46
N MET A 79 -8.26 -14.89 9.51
CA MET A 79 -9.17 -16.02 9.79
C MET A 79 -8.46 -17.38 9.74
N THR A 80 -7.32 -17.43 9.06
CA THR A 80 -6.36 -18.53 8.94
C THR A 80 -4.96 -17.94 9.06
N ASP A 81 -3.92 -18.76 8.97
CA ASP A 81 -2.55 -18.26 8.79
C ASP A 81 -2.51 -17.27 7.62
N PHE A 82 -1.85 -16.14 7.87
CA PHE A 82 -1.88 -14.98 7.00
C PHE A 82 -0.54 -14.26 7.03
N GLU A 83 -0.04 -13.94 5.85
CA GLU A 83 1.21 -13.20 5.65
C GLU A 83 0.91 -11.89 4.93
N ALA A 84 1.56 -10.81 5.36
CA ALA A 84 1.44 -9.50 4.74
C ALA A 84 2.74 -8.71 4.84
N LEU A 85 2.95 -7.85 3.85
CA LEU A 85 3.93 -6.77 3.93
C LEU A 85 3.22 -5.52 4.45
N GLY A 86 3.79 -4.88 5.46
CA GLY A 86 3.23 -3.68 6.08
C GLY A 86 4.31 -2.70 6.49
N GLY A 87 4.37 -1.57 5.78
CA GLY A 87 5.37 -0.53 6.03
C GLY A 87 6.76 -0.86 5.48
N PHE A 88 7.70 0.05 5.71
CA PHE A 88 9.12 -0.16 5.41
C PHE A 88 9.80 -0.87 6.57
N ILE A 89 10.82 -1.66 6.25
CA ILE A 89 11.78 -2.18 7.23
C ILE A 89 12.54 -1.04 7.92
N THR A 90 13.14 -1.32 9.06
CA THR A 90 14.00 -0.38 9.79
C THR A 90 15.25 -0.02 8.98
N LEU A 91 15.90 1.10 9.33
CA LEU A 91 17.16 1.49 8.67
C LEU A 91 18.25 0.43 8.89
N GLU A 92 18.32 -0.17 10.08
CA GLU A 92 19.29 -1.23 10.37
C GLU A 92 19.03 -2.51 9.58
N GLU A 93 17.77 -2.91 9.41
CA GLU A 93 17.42 -4.01 8.50
C GLU A 93 17.79 -3.66 7.05
N LEU A 94 17.57 -2.43 6.61
CA LEU A 94 17.96 -1.98 5.27
C LEU A 94 19.48 -1.97 5.08
N LYS A 95 20.26 -1.58 6.09
CA LYS A 95 21.73 -1.70 6.07
C LYS A 95 22.16 -3.15 5.97
N ALA A 96 21.50 -4.05 6.70
CA ALA A 96 21.76 -5.48 6.60
C ALA A 96 21.45 -6.03 5.20
N VAL A 97 20.33 -5.62 4.60
CA VAL A 97 19.99 -5.97 3.20
C VAL A 97 21.07 -5.45 2.25
N ASN A 98 21.46 -4.18 2.39
CA ASN A 98 22.50 -3.55 1.58
C ASN A 98 23.87 -4.23 1.71
N HIS A 99 24.19 -4.79 2.88
CA HIS A 99 25.45 -5.52 3.10
C HIS A 99 25.41 -6.95 2.56
N ASN A 100 24.28 -7.64 2.73
CA ASN A 100 24.18 -9.08 2.49
C ASN A 100 23.62 -9.44 1.11
N ILE A 101 23.00 -8.49 0.39
CA ILE A 101 22.33 -8.74 -0.88
C ILE A 101 22.90 -7.78 -1.95
N PRO A 102 23.97 -8.16 -2.67
CA PRO A 102 24.62 -7.30 -3.66
C PRO A 102 23.69 -6.92 -4.81
N GLU A 103 22.74 -7.78 -5.21
CA GLU A 103 21.74 -7.47 -6.24
C GLU A 103 20.86 -6.27 -5.87
N VAL A 104 20.61 -6.05 -4.57
CA VAL A 104 19.87 -4.88 -4.12
C VAL A 104 20.72 -3.63 -4.28
N VAL A 105 22.04 -3.71 -4.04
CA VAL A 105 22.97 -2.60 -4.26
C VAL A 105 22.99 -2.20 -5.74
N ASP A 106 23.06 -3.19 -6.64
CA ASP A 106 23.01 -2.96 -8.08
C ASP A 106 21.70 -2.27 -8.51
N LEU A 107 20.57 -2.65 -7.90
CA LEU A 107 19.25 -2.07 -8.19
C LEU A 107 19.08 -0.63 -7.69
N ILE A 108 19.62 -0.31 -6.52
CA ILE A 108 19.45 1.01 -5.90
C ILE A 108 20.58 1.97 -6.28
N GLY A 109 21.70 1.46 -6.78
CA GLY A 109 22.91 2.17 -7.17
C GLY A 109 23.82 2.55 -6.00
N ASP A 110 25.13 2.60 -6.28
CA ASP A 110 26.20 2.86 -5.29
C ASP A 110 25.96 4.11 -4.44
N VAL A 111 25.45 5.19 -5.05
CA VAL A 111 25.18 6.45 -4.34
C VAL A 111 24.16 6.25 -3.23
N ASN A 112 23.07 5.53 -3.51
CA ASN A 112 22.04 5.26 -2.51
C ASN A 112 22.52 4.22 -1.50
N ALA A 113 23.28 3.22 -1.92
CA ALA A 113 23.87 2.22 -1.03
C ALA A 113 24.80 2.86 0.01
N VAL A 114 25.68 3.77 -0.42
CA VAL A 114 26.54 4.55 0.47
C VAL A 114 25.71 5.44 1.40
N LEU A 115 24.65 6.08 0.89
CA LEU A 115 23.77 6.93 1.70
C LEU A 115 23.08 6.14 2.81
N VAL A 116 22.58 4.93 2.51
CA VAL A 116 21.98 4.01 3.51
C VAL A 116 22.97 3.70 4.62
N LEU A 117 24.22 3.35 4.27
CA LEU A 117 25.25 2.99 5.25
C LEU A 117 25.71 4.18 6.11
N GLN A 118 25.79 5.38 5.54
CA GLN A 118 26.22 6.59 6.24
C GLN A 118 25.15 7.20 7.14
N THR A 119 23.88 6.87 6.92
CA THR A 119 22.77 7.42 7.70
C THR A 119 22.75 6.83 9.10
N SER A 120 22.73 7.69 10.13
CA SER A 120 22.64 7.28 11.52
C SER A 120 21.18 7.21 11.98
N ASP A 121 20.82 6.12 12.65
CA ASP A 121 19.48 5.88 13.18
C ASP A 121 19.30 6.50 14.57
N GLN A 122 19.74 7.75 14.79
CA GLN A 122 19.57 8.43 16.09
C GLN A 122 18.09 8.83 16.34
N ASN A 123 17.15 7.94 15.99
CA ASN A 123 15.71 8.09 16.12
C ASN A 123 15.16 9.32 15.37
N ASP A 124 15.88 9.77 14.35
CA ASP A 124 15.60 10.98 13.60
C ASP A 124 14.88 10.63 12.30
N GLN A 125 13.57 10.42 12.39
CA GLN A 125 12.71 10.11 11.24
C GLN A 125 12.84 11.15 10.12
N GLU A 126 13.17 12.41 10.44
CA GLU A 126 13.37 13.47 9.44
C GLU A 126 14.59 13.22 8.57
N LYS A 127 15.62 12.52 9.09
CA LYS A 127 16.82 12.13 8.32
C LYS A 127 16.65 10.82 7.57
N VAL A 128 15.92 9.85 8.12
CA VAL A 128 15.75 8.53 7.50
C VAL A 128 14.80 8.58 6.31
N LYS A 129 13.72 9.37 6.41
CA LYS A 129 12.67 9.42 5.38
C LYS A 129 13.18 9.82 3.99
N PRO A 130 14.02 10.86 3.80
CA PRO A 130 14.59 11.19 2.50
C PRO A 130 15.43 10.05 1.89
N VAL A 131 16.14 9.29 2.72
CA VAL A 131 16.99 8.17 2.27
C VAL A 131 16.11 7.02 1.78
N LEU A 132 15.11 6.62 2.56
CA LEU A 132 14.12 5.61 2.14
C LEU A 132 13.40 6.03 0.87
N GLN A 133 13.02 7.31 0.77
CA GLN A 133 12.36 7.84 -0.41
C GLN A 133 13.28 7.75 -1.65
N ALA A 134 14.55 8.12 -1.54
CA ALA A 134 15.51 8.05 -2.65
C ALA A 134 15.73 6.61 -3.11
N VAL A 135 15.98 5.69 -2.16
CA VAL A 135 16.16 4.25 -2.43
C VAL A 135 14.93 3.67 -3.11
N PHE A 136 13.74 3.88 -2.53
CA PHE A 136 12.49 3.35 -3.08
C PHE A 136 12.16 3.96 -4.45
N THR A 137 12.42 5.26 -4.65
CA THR A 137 12.20 5.92 -5.94
C THR A 137 13.11 5.34 -7.02
N HIS A 138 14.38 5.09 -6.71
CA HIS A 138 15.32 4.49 -7.66
C HIS A 138 14.86 3.08 -8.03
N LEU A 139 14.55 2.24 -7.02
CA LEU A 139 14.07 0.87 -7.23
C LEU A 139 12.80 0.84 -8.11
N MET A 140 11.81 1.67 -7.79
CA MET A 140 10.53 1.70 -8.53
C MET A 140 10.64 2.35 -9.92
N SER A 141 11.74 3.04 -10.22
CA SER A 141 12.02 3.65 -11.52
C SER A 141 13.00 2.83 -12.37
N ALA A 142 13.56 1.74 -11.82
CA ALA A 142 14.48 0.86 -12.54
C ALA A 142 13.79 0.24 -13.76
N SER A 143 14.56 0.04 -14.83
CA SER A 143 14.01 -0.58 -16.04
C SER A 143 13.67 -2.05 -15.80
N LYS A 144 12.75 -2.58 -16.60
CA LYS A 144 12.36 -3.99 -16.50
C LYS A 144 13.55 -4.92 -16.68
N GLU A 145 14.48 -4.57 -17.57
CA GLU A 145 15.69 -5.33 -17.84
C GLU A 145 16.55 -5.44 -16.59
N ILE A 146 16.88 -4.30 -15.96
CA ILE A 146 17.70 -4.25 -14.74
C ILE A 146 17.04 -5.06 -13.62
N VAL A 147 15.72 -4.90 -13.42
CA VAL A 147 14.97 -5.65 -12.41
C VAL A 147 15.01 -7.15 -12.70
N THR A 148 14.85 -7.55 -13.96
CA THR A 148 14.88 -8.95 -14.37
C THR A 148 16.25 -9.58 -14.11
N ASP A 149 17.32 -8.88 -14.45
CA ASP A 149 18.69 -9.38 -14.26
C ASP A 149 19.04 -9.52 -12.78
N ALA A 150 18.70 -8.51 -11.95
CA ALA A 150 18.92 -8.56 -10.51
C ALA A 150 18.12 -9.70 -9.85
N VAL A 151 16.86 -9.89 -10.23
CA VAL A 151 16.04 -11.00 -9.71
C VAL A 151 16.62 -12.36 -10.11
N ASN A 152 17.07 -12.51 -11.36
CA ASN A 152 17.68 -13.75 -11.82
C ASN A 152 19.00 -14.04 -11.08
N SER A 153 19.85 -13.03 -10.86
CA SER A 153 21.09 -13.18 -10.08
C SER A 153 20.79 -13.62 -8.65
N PHE A 154 19.81 -12.98 -8.01
CA PHE A 154 19.41 -13.30 -6.64
C PHE A 154 18.94 -14.76 -6.49
N PHE A 155 18.15 -15.27 -7.44
CA PHE A 155 17.71 -16.67 -7.40
C PHE A 155 18.87 -17.66 -7.56
N ASN A 156 19.88 -17.34 -8.38
CA ASN A 156 21.05 -18.20 -8.57
C ASN A 156 21.98 -18.26 -7.34
N LEU A 157 21.85 -17.34 -6.40
CA LEU A 157 22.60 -17.37 -5.13
C LEU A 157 21.96 -18.27 -4.08
N ILE A 158 20.64 -18.50 -4.16
CA ILE A 158 19.84 -19.16 -3.12
C ILE A 158 19.48 -20.60 -3.50
N ILE A 159 19.44 -20.91 -4.80
CA ILE A 159 19.12 -22.23 -5.35
C ILE A 159 20.39 -22.87 -5.94
#